data_AF-A0A3M4K2M0-F1
#
_entry.id   AF-A0A3M4K2M0-F1
#
_cell.length_a   1.000
_cell.length_b   1.000
_cell.length_c   1.000
_cell.angle_alpha   90.00
_cell.angle_beta   90.00
_cell.angle_gamma   90.00
#
_symmetry.space_group_name_H-M   'P 1'
#
loop_
_entity.id
_entity.type
_entity.pdbx_description
1 polymer ?
#
loop_
_entity_poly.entity_id
_entity_poly.type
_entity_poly.pdbx_seq_one_letter_code
_entity_poly.pdbx_strand_id
1 'polypeptide(L)'
;MGTGLPEQDKYHVIARSAFGKLYVWGERKGSCLTINSYLARYTPRTSKFTGENLEFGMKVFFSSKKPDESDLDGLFKPALEKLGPLKSDEMYGFVPALALGGPMELKNLQKVKTIEHLEFLSQLSPLQDWGFPDV
;
A
#
# COMPACT_ATOMS: atom_id res chain seq x y z
N MET A 1 -6.22 -20.21 -5.35
CA MET A 1 -5.11 -20.52 -4.44
C MET A 1 -4.71 -19.25 -3.73
N GLY A 2 -4.49 -19.28 -2.41
CA GLY A 2 -4.01 -18.12 -1.66
C GLY A 2 -2.55 -17.80 -1.99
N THR A 3 -2.07 -16.61 -1.63
CA THR A 3 -0.71 -16.14 -1.91
C THR A 3 0.39 -16.86 -1.12
N GLY A 4 0.03 -17.75 -0.20
CA GLY A 4 0.97 -18.41 0.73
C GLY A 4 1.61 -17.46 1.76
N LEU A 5 1.36 -16.15 1.67
CA LEU A 5 1.95 -15.14 2.56
C LEU A 5 1.69 -15.42 4.04
N PRO A 6 0.45 -15.70 4.51
CA PRO A 6 0.20 -15.90 5.94
C PRO A 6 0.95 -17.10 6.55
N GLU A 7 1.37 -18.05 5.74
CA GLU A 7 2.17 -19.21 6.16
C GLU A 7 3.66 -18.84 6.33
N GLN A 8 4.10 -17.76 5.68
CA GLN A 8 5.49 -17.32 5.71
C GLN A 8 5.83 -16.58 7.00
N ASP A 9 4.97 -15.64 7.41
CA ASP A 9 5.17 -14.85 8.63
C ASP A 9 3.86 -14.22 9.15
N LYS A 10 3.90 -13.63 10.35
CA LYS A 10 2.85 -12.76 10.86
C LYS A 10 3.18 -11.31 10.49
N TYR A 11 2.28 -10.69 9.74
CA TYR A 11 2.51 -9.39 9.10
C TYR A 11 1.75 -8.25 9.79
N HIS A 12 2.38 -7.07 9.83
CA HIS A 12 1.79 -5.84 10.35
C HIS A 12 1.95 -4.71 9.35
N VAL A 13 0.91 -3.91 9.16
CA VAL A 13 1.01 -2.65 8.43
C VAL A 13 1.73 -1.64 9.31
N ILE A 14 2.88 -1.15 8.85
CA ILE A 14 3.68 -0.15 9.58
C ILE A 14 3.47 1.26 9.04
N ALA A 15 3.06 1.39 7.77
CA ALA A 15 2.81 2.67 7.13
C ALA A 15 1.84 2.51 5.95
N ARG A 16 1.23 3.64 5.56
CA ARG A 16 0.29 3.74 4.44
C ARG A 16 0.49 5.07 3.72
N SER A 17 0.43 5.06 2.38
CA SER A 17 0.39 6.30 1.59
C SER A 17 -1.03 6.88 1.49
N ALA A 18 -1.15 8.12 1.03
CA ALA A 18 -2.44 8.78 0.82
C ALA A 18 -3.40 8.03 -0.12
N PHE A 19 -2.87 7.16 -1.00
CA PHE A 19 -3.61 6.39 -2.00
C PHE A 19 -3.77 4.90 -1.65
N GLY A 20 -3.42 4.50 -0.42
CA GLY A 20 -3.58 3.11 0.02
C GLY A 20 -2.45 2.16 -0.39
N LYS A 21 -1.26 2.66 -0.75
CA LYS A 21 -0.06 1.82 -0.76
C LYS A 21 0.28 1.45 0.68
N LEU A 22 0.23 0.17 1.03
CA LEU A 22 0.52 -0.35 2.37
C LEU A 22 1.95 -0.87 2.43
N TYR A 23 2.67 -0.51 3.49
CA TYR A 23 3.98 -1.04 3.81
C TYR A 23 3.83 -2.00 4.98
N VAL A 24 4.19 -3.26 4.75
CA VAL A 24 3.85 -4.37 5.64
C VAL A 24 5.12 -5.14 6.00
N TRP A 25 5.31 -5.43 7.29
CA TRP A 25 6.48 -6.12 7.83
C TRP A 25 6.10 -7.37 8.62
N GLY A 26 6.83 -8.45 8.36
CA GLY A 26 6.77 -9.71 9.09
C GLY A 26 7.59 -9.66 10.39
N GLU A 27 7.04 -10.21 11.47
CA GLU A 27 7.66 -10.19 12.81
C GLU A 27 9.00 -10.95 12.87
N ARG A 28 9.14 -12.07 12.14
CA ARG A 28 10.19 -13.07 12.42
C ARG A 28 11.26 -13.14 11.34
N LYS A 29 10.84 -13.20 10.07
CA LYS A 29 11.73 -13.49 8.94
C LYS A 29 12.20 -12.23 8.19
N GLY A 30 11.81 -11.04 8.64
CA GLY A 30 12.09 -9.79 7.92
C GLY A 30 11.36 -9.68 6.59
N SER A 31 10.37 -10.53 6.34
CA SER A 31 9.58 -10.51 5.12
C SER A 31 8.80 -9.20 5.06
N CYS A 32 9.01 -8.42 4.01
CA CYS A 32 8.37 -7.14 3.80
C CYS A 32 7.51 -7.22 2.53
N LEU A 33 6.36 -6.57 2.55
CA LEU A 33 5.49 -6.43 1.39
C LEU A 33 5.18 -4.95 1.18
N THR A 34 5.18 -4.52 -0.07
CA THR A 34 4.51 -3.29 -0.47
C THR A 34 3.25 -3.68 -1.23
N ILE A 35 2.07 -3.31 -0.72
CA ILE A 35 0.78 -3.64 -1.34
C ILE A 35 0.20 -2.37 -1.97
N ASN A 36 -0.03 -2.39 -3.27
CA ASN A 36 -0.79 -1.37 -3.99
C ASN A 36 -2.27 -1.81 -4.02
N SER A 37 -3.05 -1.40 -3.02
CA SER A 37 -4.43 -1.88 -2.86
C SER A 37 -5.33 -1.54 -4.04
N TYR A 38 -5.15 -0.36 -4.62
CA TYR A 38 -5.89 0.13 -5.79
C TYR A 38 -5.65 -0.70 -7.07
N LEU A 39 -4.61 -1.56 -7.11
CA LEU A 39 -4.33 -2.48 -8.20
C LEU A 39 -4.44 -3.96 -7.80
N ALA A 40 -4.75 -4.26 -6.54
CA ALA A 40 -4.68 -5.60 -5.97
C ALA A 40 -3.32 -6.30 -6.25
N ARG A 41 -2.22 -5.54 -6.14
CA ARG A 41 -0.86 -6.05 -6.37
C ARG A 41 0.05 -5.87 -5.17
N TYR A 42 1.02 -6.75 -5.01
CA TYR A 42 2.09 -6.59 -4.02
C TYR A 42 3.47 -6.89 -4.58
N THR A 43 4.50 -6.35 -3.92
CA THR A 43 5.90 -6.68 -4.20
C THR A 43 6.56 -7.18 -2.92
N PRO A 44 7.07 -8.43 -2.91
CA PRO A 44 7.81 -8.94 -1.78
C PRO A 44 9.23 -8.39 -1.74
N ARG A 45 9.78 -8.26 -0.53
CA ARG A 45 11.18 -7.92 -0.26
C ARG A 45 11.60 -8.63 1.02
N THR A 46 12.83 -9.10 1.09
CA THR A 46 13.43 -9.53 2.36
C THR A 46 14.25 -8.39 2.94
N SER A 47 13.90 -7.93 4.13
CA SER A 47 14.72 -6.98 4.88
C SER A 47 15.93 -7.69 5.49
N LYS A 48 17.07 -7.00 5.52
CA LYS A 48 18.24 -7.41 6.31
C LYS A 48 18.04 -7.18 7.81
N PHE A 49 17.05 -6.36 8.18
CA PHE A 49 16.69 -6.04 9.56
C PHE A 49 15.63 -7.03 10.04
N THR A 50 16.03 -7.95 10.90
CA THR A 50 15.19 -9.02 11.48
C THR A 50 15.40 -9.12 12.98
N GLY A 51 14.46 -9.74 13.71
CA GLY A 51 14.58 -9.95 15.16
C GLY A 51 14.79 -8.64 15.92
N GLU A 52 15.85 -8.59 16.75
CA GLU A 52 16.21 -7.40 17.54
C GLU A 52 16.51 -6.14 16.69
N ASN A 53 16.90 -6.32 15.42
CA ASN A 53 17.21 -5.21 14.52
C ASN A 53 15.98 -4.60 13.84
N LEU A 54 14.78 -5.15 14.08
CA LEU A 54 13.55 -4.70 13.43
C LEU A 54 13.27 -3.21 13.74
N GLU A 55 13.40 -2.78 15.00
CA GLU A 55 13.17 -1.38 15.37
C GLU A 55 14.10 -0.42 14.63
N PHE A 56 15.39 -0.76 14.53
CA PHE A 56 16.35 0.02 13.76
C PHE A 56 15.98 0.07 12.28
N GLY A 57 15.58 -1.07 11.71
CA GLY A 57 15.07 -1.12 10.35
C GLY A 57 13.86 -0.19 10.14
N MET A 58 12.91 -0.12 11.09
CA MET A 58 11.75 0.78 10.97
C MET A 58 12.20 2.24 10.91
N LYS A 59 13.16 2.63 11.75
CA LYS A 59 13.75 3.97 11.74
C LYS A 59 14.38 4.27 10.38
N VAL A 60 15.19 3.35 9.85
CA VAL A 60 15.81 3.48 8.52
C VAL A 60 14.73 3.61 7.44
N PHE A 61 13.68 2.80 7.49
CA PHE A 61 12.55 2.88 6.55
C PHE A 61 11.96 4.30 6.53
N PHE A 62 11.54 4.83 7.69
CA PHE A 62 10.94 6.16 7.75
C PHE A 62 11.91 7.28 7.39
N SER A 63 13.18 7.19 7.79
CA SER A 63 14.20 8.18 7.42
C SER A 63 14.55 8.19 5.94
N SER A 64 14.38 7.05 5.24
CA SER A 64 14.68 6.93 3.81
C SER A 64 13.56 7.44 2.90
N LYS A 65 12.34 7.62 3.43
CA LYS A 65 11.17 7.95 2.62
C LYS A 65 11.23 9.39 2.12
N LYS A 66 11.00 9.54 0.82
CA LYS A 66 10.84 10.85 0.19
C LYS A 66 9.38 11.07 -0.23
N PRO A 67 8.86 12.32 -0.19
CA PRO A 67 7.46 12.60 -0.53
C PRO A 67 7.05 12.17 -1.94
N ASP A 68 7.95 12.33 -2.91
CA ASP A 68 7.78 11.96 -4.32
C ASP A 68 7.59 10.45 -4.52
N GLU A 69 8.26 9.60 -3.73
CA GLU A 69 8.08 8.14 -3.78
C GLU A 69 6.67 7.66 -3.38
N SER A 70 5.91 8.52 -2.70
CA SER A 70 4.55 8.22 -2.22
C SER A 70 3.46 8.85 -3.08
N ASP A 71 3.84 9.66 -4.07
CA ASP A 71 2.90 10.20 -5.05
C ASP A 71 2.44 9.10 -6.01
N LEU A 72 1.20 9.20 -6.47
CA LEU A 72 0.62 8.31 -7.46
C LEU A 72 0.40 9.11 -8.73
N ASP A 73 1.33 8.97 -9.69
CA ASP A 73 1.29 9.65 -10.99
C ASP A 73 1.03 11.17 -10.91
N GLY A 74 1.62 11.83 -9.90
CA GLY A 74 1.48 13.27 -9.69
C GLY A 74 0.12 13.70 -9.12
N LEU A 75 -0.73 12.77 -8.70
CA LEU A 75 -2.08 13.05 -8.23
C LEU A 75 -2.12 13.60 -6.80
N PHE A 76 -1.05 13.51 -6.01
CA PHE A 76 -1.09 13.92 -4.60
C PHE A 76 -1.42 15.41 -4.42
N LYS A 77 -0.67 16.30 -5.09
CA LYS A 77 -0.91 17.75 -4.96
C LYS A 77 -2.29 18.15 -5.48
N PRO A 78 -2.73 17.72 -6.69
CA PRO A 78 -4.08 18.03 -7.16
C PRO A 78 -5.19 17.44 -6.29
N ALA A 79 -5.01 16.24 -5.73
CA ALA A 79 -5.97 15.64 -4.81
C ALA A 79 -6.07 16.42 -3.51
N LEU A 80 -4.94 16.84 -2.94
CA LEU A 80 -4.90 17.67 -1.74
C LEU A 80 -5.60 19.02 -1.96
N GLU A 81 -5.36 19.67 -3.09
CA GLU A 81 -6.00 20.95 -3.42
C GLU A 81 -7.52 20.80 -3.61
N LYS A 82 -7.96 19.74 -4.30
CA LYS A 82 -9.37 19.53 -4.65
C LYS A 82 -10.20 18.96 -3.50
N LEU A 83 -9.66 17.98 -2.76
CA LEU A 83 -10.38 17.20 -1.76
C LEU A 83 -10.04 17.62 -0.33
N GLY A 84 -8.99 18.42 -0.15
CA GLY A 84 -8.46 18.82 1.14
C GLY A 84 -7.68 17.70 1.84
N PRO A 85 -7.03 18.02 2.98
CA PRO A 85 -6.23 17.06 3.73
C PRO A 85 -7.05 15.87 4.22
N LEU A 86 -6.37 14.73 4.34
CA LEU A 86 -6.91 13.48 4.88
C LEU A 86 -6.89 13.50 6.41
N LYS A 87 -7.94 12.95 7.03
CA LYS A 87 -7.88 12.49 8.42
C LYS A 87 -7.07 11.20 8.53
N SER A 88 -6.69 10.82 9.75
CA SER A 88 -5.93 9.60 10.02
C SER A 88 -6.61 8.32 9.49
N ASP A 89 -7.94 8.32 9.45
CA ASP A 89 -8.77 7.21 8.98
C ASP A 89 -9.22 7.33 7.52
N GLU A 90 -8.72 8.30 6.75
CA GLU A 90 -9.12 8.56 5.36
C GLU A 90 -7.99 8.26 4.35
N MET A 91 -8.35 7.92 3.10
CA MET A 91 -7.46 7.94 1.92
C MET A 91 -8.13 8.63 0.74
N TYR A 92 -7.34 9.01 -0.25
CA TYR A 92 -7.82 9.22 -1.61
C TYR A 92 -8.01 7.86 -2.30
N GLY A 93 -9.26 7.48 -2.51
CA GLY A 93 -9.64 6.24 -3.21
C GLY A 93 -10.28 6.53 -4.56
N PHE A 94 -10.07 5.64 -5.54
CA PHE A 94 -10.74 5.73 -6.84
C PHE A 94 -12.17 5.22 -6.73
N VAL A 95 -13.11 6.02 -7.22
CA VAL A 95 -14.54 5.72 -7.29
C VAL A 95 -15.03 6.05 -8.71
N PRO A 96 -15.34 5.05 -9.55
CA PRO A 96 -15.28 3.60 -9.26
C PRO A 96 -13.83 3.09 -9.06
N ALA A 97 -13.69 1.95 -8.38
CA ALA A 97 -12.40 1.30 -8.20
C ALA A 97 -11.78 0.91 -9.55
N LEU A 98 -10.44 0.99 -9.66
CA LEU A 98 -9.73 0.68 -10.90
C LEU A 98 -9.93 -0.77 -11.37
N ALA A 99 -10.10 -1.70 -10.43
CA ALA A 99 -10.44 -3.10 -10.72
C ALA A 99 -11.76 -3.28 -11.51
N LEU A 100 -12.63 -2.26 -11.49
CA LEU A 100 -13.89 -2.22 -12.25
C LEU A 100 -13.74 -1.50 -13.60
N GLY A 101 -12.51 -1.22 -14.05
CA GLY A 101 -12.23 -0.53 -15.31
C GLY A 101 -12.30 1.01 -15.24
N GLY A 102 -12.33 1.58 -14.03
CA GLY A 102 -12.30 3.04 -13.85
C GLY A 102 -10.94 3.65 -14.24
N PRO A 103 -10.90 4.87 -14.82
CA PRO A 103 -9.65 5.51 -15.17
C PRO A 103 -8.96 6.13 -13.94
N MET A 104 -7.62 6.14 -13.96
CA MET A 104 -6.77 6.71 -12.91
C MET A 104 -6.69 8.23 -13.06
N GLU A 105 -7.77 8.93 -12.72
CA GLU A 105 -7.91 10.37 -12.94
C GLU A 105 -8.35 11.10 -11.67
N LEU A 106 -7.90 12.35 -11.51
CA LEU A 106 -8.24 13.22 -10.37
C LEU A 106 -9.76 13.36 -10.13
N LYS A 107 -10.58 13.34 -11.20
CA LYS A 107 -12.04 13.45 -11.06
C LYS A 107 -12.69 12.24 -10.39
N ASN A 108 -12.02 11.09 -10.40
CA ASN A 108 -12.51 9.85 -9.81
C ASN A 108 -11.97 9.64 -8.39
N LEU A 109 -11.12 10.53 -7.87
CA LEU A 109 -10.66 10.47 -6.49
C LEU A 109 -11.72 11.02 -5.55
N GLN A 110 -11.94 10.30 -4.45
CA GLN A 110 -12.75 10.75 -3.32
C GLN A 110 -12.00 10.50 -2.01
N LYS A 111 -12.31 11.28 -0.97
CA LYS A 111 -11.93 10.91 0.40
C LYS A 111 -12.85 9.79 0.86
N VAL A 112 -12.25 8.65 1.18
CA VAL A 112 -12.95 7.44 1.61
C VAL A 112 -12.38 6.98 2.94
N LYS A 113 -13.20 6.29 3.73
CA LYS A 113 -12.74 5.65 4.95
C LYS A 113 -11.83 4.48 4.61
N THR A 114 -10.69 4.42 5.28
CA THR A 114 -9.56 3.56 4.89
C THR A 114 -9.90 2.10 5.02
N ILE A 115 -10.46 1.68 6.16
CA ILE A 115 -10.74 0.27 6.43
C ILE A 115 -11.82 -0.24 5.49
N GLU A 116 -12.92 0.50 5.35
CA GLU A 116 -14.07 0.19 4.52
C GLU A 116 -13.68 0.11 3.03
N HIS A 117 -12.85 1.05 2.56
CA HIS A 117 -12.41 1.04 1.17
C HIS A 117 -11.43 -0.09 0.88
N LEU A 118 -10.49 -0.39 1.79
CA LEU A 118 -9.58 -1.53 1.65
C LEU A 118 -10.34 -2.86 1.68
N GLU A 119 -11.32 -3.00 2.58
CA GLU A 119 -12.20 -4.17 2.68
C GLU A 119 -12.95 -4.37 1.35
N PHE A 120 -13.58 -3.30 0.83
CA PHE A 120 -14.22 -3.31 -0.48
C PHE A 120 -13.27 -3.75 -1.61
N LEU A 121 -12.08 -3.14 -1.70
CA LEU A 121 -11.10 -3.49 -2.74
C LEU A 121 -10.65 -4.96 -2.64
N SER A 122 -10.52 -5.50 -1.42
CA SER A 122 -10.10 -6.89 -1.20
C SER A 122 -11.11 -7.92 -1.75
N GLN A 123 -12.38 -7.52 -1.86
CA GLN A 123 -13.45 -8.36 -2.40
C GLN A 123 -13.55 -8.29 -3.93
N LEU A 124 -12.93 -7.30 -4.58
CA LEU A 124 -13.01 -7.11 -6.04
C LEU A 124 -12.03 -7.99 -6.82
N SER A 125 -10.83 -8.22 -6.28
CA SER A 125 -9.79 -9.01 -6.94
C SER A 125 -8.89 -9.68 -5.91
N PRO A 126 -8.44 -10.92 -6.16
CA PRO A 126 -7.39 -11.52 -5.36
C PRO A 126 -6.10 -10.70 -5.48
N LEU A 127 -5.33 -10.68 -4.39
CA LEU A 127 -4.03 -10.04 -4.33
C LEU A 127 -3.01 -10.84 -5.17
N GLN A 128 -2.31 -10.18 -6.09
CA GLN A 128 -1.36 -10.80 -7.02
C GLN A 128 0.06 -10.22 -6.84
N ASP A 129 1.09 -11.03 -7.04
CA ASP A 129 2.47 -10.53 -7.10
C ASP A 129 2.59 -9.58 -8.32
N TRP A 130 3.34 -8.48 -8.16
CA TRP A 130 3.66 -7.57 -9.25
C TRP A 130 4.48 -8.27 -10.33
N GLY A 131 5.28 -9.28 -9.95
CA GLY A 131 5.98 -10.18 -10.85
C GLY A 131 6.93 -9.47 -11.81
N PHE A 132 8.21 -9.37 -11.44
CA PHE A 132 9.24 -9.43 -12.47
C PHE A 132 9.60 -10.91 -12.65
N PRO A 133 9.77 -11.41 -13.89
CA PRO A 133 10.47 -12.68 -14.04
C PRO A 133 11.84 -12.55 -13.37
N ASP A 134 12.26 -13.59 -12.65
CA ASP A 134 13.67 -13.73 -12.28
C ASP A 134 14.48 -13.62 -13.58
N VAL A 135 15.29 -12.56 -13.71
CA VAL A 135 16.21 -12.37 -14.84
C VAL A 135 17.46 -13.22 -14.60
#